data_AF-A0A222P8P1-F1
#
_entry.id   AF-A0A222P8P1-F1
#
_cell.length_a   1.000
_cell.length_b   1.000
_cell.length_c   1.000
_cell.angle_alpha   90.00
_cell.angle_beta   90.00
_cell.angle_gamma   90.00
#
_symmetry.space_group_name_H-M   'P 1'
#
loop_
_entity.id
_entity.type
_entity.pdbx_description
1 polymer ?
#
loop_
_entity_poly.entity_id
_entity_poly.type
_entity_poly.pdbx_seq_one_letter_code
_entity_poly.pdbx_strand_id
1 'polypeptide(L)'
;MKRKLLILISFCFFLVISCGNKEEQKIRKDFDATMGIMRTGDYNKVKKMSSELSEEEFSIVEEGFKRIKYKIKKVEVNGNRAKMAIEVNYPDISSVMQEYLVQLASKGQEIENKKLTIDQGKKEMRNFTKSFFSQKFKENKVSFLKEKLTVNYVKNDEKWRLSANENKDLIKLFSLGVVNE
;
A
#
# COMPACT_ATOMS: atom_id res chain seq x y z
N MET A 1 23.53 -1.06 9.14
CA MET A 1 22.27 -0.29 8.98
C MET A 1 21.06 -1.22 9.12
N LYS A 2 20.74 -1.69 10.33
CA LYS A 2 19.72 -2.74 10.59
C LYS A 2 18.66 -2.31 11.62
N ARG A 3 18.33 -1.01 11.71
CA ARG A 3 17.60 -0.48 12.89
C ARG A 3 16.42 0.46 12.66
N LYS A 4 15.89 0.57 11.44
CA LYS A 4 14.80 1.54 11.15
C LYS A 4 13.49 0.93 10.65
N LEU A 5 13.27 -0.38 10.83
CA LEU A 5 11.98 -1.00 10.55
C LEU A 5 11.17 -1.15 11.85
N LEU A 6 10.81 -0.02 12.47
CA LEU A 6 9.99 0.00 13.69
C LEU A 6 8.93 1.10 13.56
N ILE A 7 7.93 0.84 12.71
CA ILE A 7 6.80 1.74 12.48
C ILE A 7 5.68 1.37 13.45
N LEU A 8 5.55 2.16 14.51
CA LEU A 8 4.48 2.10 15.51
C LEU A 8 3.32 2.97 15.02
N ILE A 9 2.29 2.33 14.47
CA ILE A 9 1.06 2.97 14.00
C ILE A 9 0.28 3.48 15.23
N SER A 10 0.07 4.79 15.30
CA SER A 10 -0.79 5.43 16.29
C SER A 10 -1.79 6.32 15.58
N PHE A 11 -3.04 5.89 15.43
CA PHE A 11 -4.16 6.81 15.36
C PHE A 11 -5.45 6.18 15.87
N CYS A 12 -6.14 6.91 16.75
CA CYS A 12 -7.39 6.55 17.40
C CYS A 12 -8.56 6.93 16.49
N PHE A 13 -9.53 6.04 16.27
CA PHE A 13 -10.91 6.47 16.01
C PHE A 13 -11.93 5.48 16.59
N PHE A 14 -12.92 6.04 17.30
CA PHE A 14 -14.08 5.38 17.88
C PHE A 14 -15.05 4.90 16.79
N LEU A 15 -15.74 3.76 17.02
CA LEU A 15 -17.21 3.60 16.96
C LEU A 15 -17.62 2.10 17.09
N VAL A 16 -18.45 1.83 18.09
CA VAL A 16 -19.10 0.54 18.38
C VAL A 16 -20.35 0.34 17.52
N ILE A 17 -20.64 -0.93 17.16
CA ILE A 17 -21.95 -1.64 17.16
C ILE A 17 -21.66 -3.09 16.71
N SER A 18 -22.35 -4.02 17.36
CA SER A 18 -22.12 -5.46 17.56
C SER A 18 -22.93 -6.38 16.63
N CYS A 19 -22.30 -7.39 16.03
CA CYS A 19 -22.73 -8.81 15.89
C CYS A 19 -21.56 -9.71 15.42
N GLY A 20 -21.14 -10.67 16.27
CA GLY A 20 -19.86 -11.41 16.25
C GLY A 20 -19.00 -11.09 17.49
N ASN A 21 -17.96 -11.84 17.83
CA ASN A 21 -17.08 -11.48 18.97
C ASN A 21 -16.65 -10.00 18.82
N LYS A 22 -16.96 -9.14 19.80
CA LYS A 22 -16.82 -7.67 19.68
C LYS A 22 -15.43 -7.27 19.22
N GLU A 23 -14.41 -8.05 19.58
CA GLU A 23 -13.01 -7.82 19.19
C GLU A 23 -12.75 -8.19 17.72
N GLU A 24 -13.30 -9.30 17.22
CA GLU A 24 -13.16 -9.70 15.80
C GLU A 24 -13.75 -8.64 14.87
N GLN A 25 -14.91 -8.08 15.22
CA GLN A 25 -15.51 -7.00 14.44
C GLN A 25 -14.68 -5.72 14.45
N LYS A 26 -14.07 -5.36 15.59
CA LYS A 26 -13.17 -4.21 15.65
C LYS A 26 -11.99 -4.39 14.69
N ILE A 27 -11.38 -5.56 14.68
CA ILE A 27 -10.27 -5.90 13.77
C ILE A 27 -10.70 -5.84 12.31
N ARG A 28 -11.87 -6.42 11.97
CA ARG A 28 -12.42 -6.36 10.60
C ARG A 28 -12.65 -4.93 10.14
N LYS A 29 -13.32 -4.11 10.97
CA LYS A 29 -13.60 -2.70 10.67
C LYS A 29 -12.32 -1.88 10.52
N ASP A 30 -11.33 -2.10 11.37
CA ASP A 30 -10.03 -1.44 11.29
C ASP A 30 -9.30 -1.76 9.98
N PHE A 31 -9.26 -3.04 9.59
CA PHE A 31 -8.67 -3.45 8.32
C PHE A 31 -9.45 -2.88 7.13
N ASP A 32 -10.78 -2.93 7.17
CA ASP A 32 -11.63 -2.39 6.11
C ASP A 32 -11.45 -0.87 5.95
N ALA A 33 -11.31 -0.14 7.06
CA ALA A 33 -11.02 1.29 7.04
C ALA A 33 -9.64 1.58 6.43
N THR A 34 -8.62 0.81 6.80
CA THR A 34 -7.26 0.90 6.24
C THR A 34 -7.28 0.67 4.73
N MET A 35 -7.86 -0.43 4.28
CA MET A 35 -7.98 -0.73 2.85
C MET A 35 -8.86 0.28 2.12
N GLY A 36 -9.89 0.81 2.77
CA GLY A 36 -10.75 1.87 2.26
C GLY A 36 -9.96 3.15 1.96
N ILE A 37 -9.08 3.57 2.87
CA ILE A 37 -8.18 4.71 2.66
C ILE A 37 -7.26 4.47 1.46
N MET A 38 -6.61 3.31 1.41
CA MET A 38 -5.71 2.97 0.29
C MET A 38 -6.42 3.00 -1.06
N ARG A 39 -7.64 2.46 -1.12
CA ARG A 39 -8.44 2.41 -2.35
C ARG A 39 -8.95 3.77 -2.84
N THR A 40 -8.85 4.82 -2.03
CA THR A 40 -9.13 6.18 -2.52
C THR A 40 -8.07 6.65 -3.53
N GLY A 41 -6.84 6.14 -3.43
CA GLY A 41 -5.68 6.68 -4.14
C GLY A 41 -5.38 8.14 -3.82
N ASP A 42 -5.85 8.65 -2.69
CA ASP A 42 -5.55 10.00 -2.21
C ASP A 42 -4.27 9.98 -1.38
N TYR A 43 -3.20 10.54 -1.92
CA TYR A 43 -1.90 10.64 -1.26
C TYR A 43 -2.00 11.24 0.14
N ASN A 44 -2.80 12.28 0.34
CA ASN A 44 -2.89 12.96 1.64
C ASN A 44 -3.60 12.09 2.69
N LYS A 45 -4.52 11.23 2.28
CA LYS A 45 -5.15 10.25 3.18
C LYS A 45 -4.21 9.11 3.49
N VAL A 46 -3.50 8.58 2.48
CA VAL A 46 -2.55 7.46 2.65
C VAL A 46 -1.32 7.90 3.46
N LYS A 47 -0.78 9.09 3.22
CA LYS A 47 0.37 9.64 3.97
C LYS A 47 0.09 9.81 5.46
N LYS A 48 -1.16 10.05 5.86
CA LYS A 48 -1.54 10.07 7.29
C LYS A 48 -1.34 8.71 7.97
N MET A 49 -1.26 7.63 7.19
CA MET A 49 -0.98 6.27 7.68
C MET A 49 0.52 5.95 7.71
N SER A 50 1.32 6.60 6.84
CA SER A 50 2.78 6.46 6.79
C SER A 50 3.43 7.79 6.40
N SER A 51 4.13 8.41 7.36
CA SER A 51 4.81 9.70 7.14
C SER A 51 6.02 9.61 6.21
N GLU A 52 6.53 8.41 5.96
CA GLU A 52 7.74 8.15 5.17
C GLU A 52 7.45 7.98 3.68
N LEU A 53 6.18 7.79 3.29
CA LEU A 53 5.80 7.64 1.90
C LEU A 53 5.92 8.99 1.17
N SER A 54 6.85 9.08 0.22
CA SER A 54 6.95 10.25 -0.65
C SER A 54 5.83 10.24 -1.70
N GLU A 55 5.52 11.42 -2.22
CA GLU A 55 4.57 11.57 -3.31
C GLU A 55 5.10 10.93 -4.62
N GLU A 56 6.42 10.80 -4.75
CA GLU A 56 7.06 10.17 -5.92
C GLU A 56 6.84 8.66 -5.89
N GLU A 57 7.13 8.02 -4.76
CA GLU A 57 6.85 6.59 -4.54
C GLU A 57 5.35 6.31 -4.64
N PHE A 58 4.51 7.19 -4.10
CA PHE A 58 3.06 7.02 -4.20
C PHE A 58 2.56 7.07 -5.65
N SER A 59 3.14 7.90 -6.51
CA SER A 59 2.74 8.01 -7.92
C SER A 59 2.89 6.71 -8.72
N ILE A 60 3.77 5.82 -8.26
CA ILE A 60 3.99 4.50 -8.85
C ILE A 60 2.86 3.53 -8.48
N VAL A 61 2.42 3.58 -7.21
CA VAL A 61 1.50 2.59 -6.63
C VAL A 61 0.04 3.07 -6.54
N GLU A 62 -0.23 4.37 -6.76
CA GLU A 62 -1.54 5.02 -6.60
C GLU A 62 -2.66 4.24 -7.29
N GLU A 63 -2.51 3.97 -8.58
CA GLU A 63 -3.51 3.25 -9.38
C GLU A 63 -3.62 1.78 -8.99
N GLY A 64 -2.52 1.20 -8.51
CA GLY A 64 -2.52 -0.18 -8.03
C GLY A 64 -3.32 -0.35 -6.75
N PHE A 65 -3.19 0.58 -5.80
CA PHE A 65 -3.96 0.57 -4.54
C PHE A 65 -5.48 0.61 -4.78
N LYS A 66 -5.94 1.41 -5.74
CA LYS A 66 -7.36 1.48 -6.16
C LYS A 66 -7.91 0.11 -6.61
N ARG A 67 -7.04 -0.77 -7.09
CA ARG A 67 -7.38 -2.07 -7.71
C ARG A 67 -7.22 -3.28 -6.79
N ILE A 68 -6.68 -3.11 -5.59
CA ILE A 68 -6.56 -4.20 -4.62
C ILE A 68 -7.96 -4.66 -4.19
N LYS A 69 -8.23 -5.96 -4.33
CA LYS A 69 -9.45 -6.62 -3.82
C LYS A 69 -9.06 -7.63 -2.77
N TYR A 70 -9.81 -7.70 -1.68
CA TYR A 70 -9.56 -8.68 -0.63
C TYR A 70 -10.88 -9.24 -0.08
N LYS A 71 -10.77 -10.39 0.60
CA LYS A 71 -11.86 -11.01 1.35
C LYS A 71 -11.30 -11.53 2.67
N ILE A 72 -11.79 -10.99 3.78
CA ILE A 72 -11.48 -11.51 5.11
C ILE A 72 -12.20 -12.85 5.29
N LYS A 73 -11.44 -13.93 5.49
CA LYS A 73 -11.97 -15.29 5.67
C LYS A 73 -12.28 -15.59 7.12
N LYS A 74 -11.32 -15.35 8.00
CA LYS A 74 -11.43 -15.67 9.43
C LYS A 74 -10.66 -14.66 10.25
N VAL A 75 -11.15 -14.37 11.44
CA VAL A 75 -10.42 -13.66 12.49
C VAL A 75 -10.45 -14.54 13.72
N GLU A 76 -9.30 -14.80 14.31
CA GLU A 76 -9.15 -15.56 15.54
C GLU A 76 -8.51 -14.65 16.59
N VAL A 77 -9.18 -14.47 17.72
CA VAL A 77 -8.68 -13.65 18.84
C VAL A 77 -8.25 -14.56 19.98
N ASN A 78 -7.02 -14.38 20.46
CA ASN A 78 -6.45 -15.08 21.60
C ASN A 78 -5.77 -14.07 22.54
N GLY A 79 -6.48 -13.68 23.60
CA GLY A 79 -6.05 -12.65 24.53
C GLY A 79 -5.74 -11.33 23.82
N ASN A 80 -4.49 -10.87 23.91
CA ASN A 80 -4.02 -9.63 23.31
C ASN A 80 -3.45 -9.81 21.90
N ARG A 81 -3.69 -10.95 21.25
CA ARG A 81 -3.26 -11.23 19.87
C ARG A 81 -4.43 -11.67 19.02
N ALA A 82 -4.37 -11.36 17.74
CA ALA A 82 -5.33 -11.90 16.78
C ALA A 82 -4.67 -12.21 15.43
N LYS A 83 -5.20 -13.22 14.75
CA LYS A 83 -4.80 -13.62 13.41
C LYS A 83 -5.98 -13.48 12.47
N MET A 84 -5.78 -12.76 11.38
CA MET A 84 -6.79 -12.55 10.36
C MET A 84 -6.33 -13.18 9.04
N ALA A 85 -7.02 -14.22 8.60
CA ALA A 85 -6.78 -14.83 7.30
C ALA A 85 -7.52 -14.04 6.22
N ILE A 86 -6.81 -13.59 5.21
CA ILE A 86 -7.37 -12.90 4.04
C ILE A 86 -7.02 -13.65 2.75
N GLU A 87 -7.93 -13.59 1.78
CA GLU A 87 -7.60 -13.79 0.38
C GLU A 87 -7.49 -12.42 -0.28
N VAL A 88 -6.43 -12.20 -1.06
CA VAL A 88 -6.18 -10.93 -1.71
C VAL A 88 -5.86 -11.15 -3.17
N ASN A 89 -6.35 -10.23 -4.01
CA ASN A 89 -6.04 -10.11 -5.42
C ASN A 89 -5.52 -8.70 -5.65
N TYR A 90 -4.23 -8.56 -5.91
CA TYR A 90 -3.56 -7.28 -6.00
C TYR A 90 -2.72 -7.19 -7.28
N PRO A 91 -2.50 -5.99 -7.82
CA PRO A 91 -1.64 -5.82 -8.97
C PRO A 91 -0.17 -6.07 -8.63
N ASP A 92 0.55 -6.63 -9.59
CA ASP A 92 2.00 -6.76 -9.57
C ASP A 92 2.60 -5.90 -10.68
N ILE A 93 3.12 -4.73 -10.30
CA ILE A 93 3.66 -3.77 -11.26
C ILE A 93 5.06 -4.15 -11.73
N SER A 94 5.72 -5.16 -11.12
CA SER A 94 7.00 -5.70 -11.61
C SER A 94 6.92 -6.12 -13.08
N SER A 95 5.74 -6.57 -13.52
CA SER A 95 5.42 -6.94 -14.90
C SER A 95 5.65 -5.82 -15.93
N VAL A 96 5.61 -4.56 -15.52
CA VAL A 96 5.82 -3.38 -16.39
C VAL A 96 7.03 -2.54 -15.99
N MET A 97 7.78 -2.94 -14.97
CA MET A 97 8.91 -2.15 -14.46
C MET A 97 10.07 -2.05 -15.45
N GLN A 98 10.35 -3.08 -16.23
CA GLN A 98 11.42 -3.02 -17.25
C GLN A 98 11.10 -1.97 -18.33
N GLU A 99 9.86 -1.97 -18.82
CA GLU A 99 9.42 -0.96 -19.80
C GLU A 99 9.44 0.45 -19.19
N TYR A 100 9.01 0.58 -17.93
CA TYR A 100 9.08 1.83 -17.19
C TYR A 100 10.51 2.39 -17.14
N LEU A 101 11.49 1.57 -16.75
CA LEU A 101 12.89 2.01 -16.62
C LEU A 101 13.49 2.48 -17.96
N VAL A 102 13.17 1.81 -19.06
CA VAL A 102 13.61 2.23 -20.41
C VAL A 102 13.02 3.58 -20.81
N GLN A 103 11.70 3.76 -20.61
CA GLN A 103 11.05 5.03 -20.94
C GLN A 103 11.44 6.15 -19.97
N LEU A 104 11.70 5.82 -18.71
CA LEU A 104 12.18 6.75 -17.69
C LEU A 104 13.54 7.34 -18.08
N ALA A 105 14.48 6.51 -18.55
CA ALA A 105 15.77 6.98 -19.02
C ALA A 105 15.63 7.95 -20.22
N SER A 106 14.77 7.59 -21.18
CA SER A 106 14.47 8.44 -22.34
C SER A 106 13.85 9.78 -21.92
N LYS A 107 12.92 9.76 -20.95
CA LYS A 107 12.31 10.97 -20.39
C LYS A 107 13.32 11.84 -19.64
N GLY A 108 14.27 11.23 -18.95
CA GLY A 108 15.38 11.93 -18.28
C GLY A 108 16.20 12.75 -19.28
N GLN A 109 16.61 12.13 -20.40
CA GLN A 109 17.34 12.82 -21.47
C GLN A 109 16.51 13.95 -22.10
N GLU A 110 15.21 13.74 -22.31
CA GLU A 110 14.30 14.79 -22.80
C GLU A 110 14.26 16.01 -21.87
N ILE A 111 14.18 15.78 -20.55
CA ILE A 111 14.16 16.84 -19.53
C ILE A 111 15.50 17.61 -19.50
N GLU A 112 16.63 16.90 -19.56
CA GLU A 112 17.96 17.52 -19.60
C GLU A 112 18.11 18.46 -20.81
N ASN A 113 17.64 18.03 -21.99
CA ASN A 113 17.68 18.83 -23.21
C ASN A 113 16.82 20.11 -23.14
N LYS A 114 15.76 20.11 -22.32
CA LYS A 114 14.87 21.27 -22.14
C LYS A 114 15.44 22.34 -21.21
N LYS A 115 16.58 22.09 -20.53
CA LYS A 115 17.21 23.04 -19.58
C LYS A 115 16.24 23.57 -18.51
N LEU A 116 15.35 22.71 -18.02
CA LEU A 116 14.37 23.05 -16.99
C LEU A 116 15.05 23.29 -15.64
N THR A 117 14.36 24.02 -14.74
CA THR A 117 14.77 24.04 -13.33
C THR A 117 14.59 22.65 -12.70
N ILE A 118 15.28 22.39 -11.59
CA ILE A 118 15.17 21.12 -10.86
C ILE A 118 13.71 20.80 -10.50
N ASP A 119 12.94 21.79 -10.03
CA ASP A 119 11.54 21.60 -9.64
C ASP A 119 10.63 21.30 -10.83
N GLN A 120 10.86 21.96 -11.97
CA GLN A 120 10.15 21.66 -13.22
C GLN A 120 10.46 20.25 -13.71
N GLY A 121 11.73 19.85 -13.69
CA GLY A 121 12.15 18.49 -14.04
C GLY A 121 11.52 17.42 -13.14
N LYS A 122 11.51 17.63 -11.82
CA LYS A 122 10.83 16.73 -10.87
C LYS A 122 9.34 16.61 -11.14
N LYS A 123 8.66 17.72 -11.44
CA LYS A 123 7.24 17.72 -11.78
C LYS A 123 6.95 16.97 -13.08
N GLU A 124 7.75 17.19 -14.13
CA GLU A 124 7.66 16.45 -15.40
C GLU A 124 7.87 14.95 -15.17
N MET A 125 8.86 14.58 -14.36
CA MET A 125 9.13 13.17 -14.05
C MET A 125 7.97 12.51 -13.32
N ARG A 126 7.44 13.17 -12.28
CA ARG A 126 6.25 12.69 -11.54
C ARG A 126 5.04 12.50 -12.45
N ASN A 127 4.79 13.46 -13.36
CA ASN A 127 3.69 13.38 -14.31
C ASN A 127 3.88 12.22 -15.30
N PHE A 128 5.10 12.00 -15.77
CA PHE A 128 5.45 10.86 -16.60
C PHE A 128 5.18 9.54 -15.88
N THR A 129 5.73 9.36 -14.67
CA THR A 129 5.53 8.17 -13.85
C THR A 129 4.05 7.88 -13.64
N LYS A 130 3.28 8.88 -13.19
CA LYS A 130 1.83 8.74 -12.96
C LYS A 130 1.10 8.34 -14.25
N SER A 131 1.45 8.96 -15.38
CA SER A 131 0.82 8.68 -16.68
C SER A 131 1.14 7.28 -17.18
N PHE A 132 2.40 6.85 -17.07
CA PHE A 132 2.85 5.52 -17.44
C PHE A 132 2.05 4.44 -16.72
N PHE A 133 2.05 4.43 -15.37
CA PHE A 133 1.37 3.38 -14.62
C PHE A 133 -0.15 3.44 -14.83
N SER A 134 -0.75 4.64 -14.84
CA SER A 134 -2.18 4.79 -15.14
C SER A 134 -2.57 4.21 -16.49
N GLN A 135 -1.74 4.41 -17.51
CA GLN A 135 -1.96 3.85 -18.84
C GLN A 135 -1.83 2.33 -18.84
N LYS A 136 -0.77 1.76 -18.25
CA LYS A 136 -0.61 0.30 -18.16
C LYS A 136 -1.77 -0.39 -17.44
N PHE A 137 -2.32 0.26 -16.43
CA PHE A 137 -3.53 -0.19 -15.75
C PHE A 137 -4.79 -0.13 -16.63
N LYS A 138 -4.96 0.91 -17.46
CA LYS A 138 -6.08 1.03 -18.41
C LYS A 138 -5.98 0.00 -19.54
N GLU A 139 -4.77 -0.28 -20.00
CA GLU A 139 -4.48 -1.26 -21.06
C GLU A 139 -4.50 -2.72 -20.58
N ASN A 140 -4.74 -2.96 -19.28
CA ASN A 140 -4.67 -4.28 -18.64
C ASN A 140 -3.32 -4.99 -18.87
N LYS A 141 -2.22 -4.22 -18.90
CA LYS A 141 -0.86 -4.75 -19.04
C LYS A 141 -0.20 -5.11 -17.71
N VAL A 142 -0.75 -4.62 -16.60
CA VAL A 142 -0.29 -4.97 -15.25
C VAL A 142 -0.88 -6.32 -14.84
N SER A 143 -0.02 -7.24 -14.44
CA SER A 143 -0.42 -8.56 -13.94
C SER A 143 -1.08 -8.48 -12.56
N PHE A 144 -1.83 -9.52 -12.18
CA PHE A 144 -2.46 -9.62 -10.86
C PHE A 144 -2.04 -10.92 -10.19
N LEU A 145 -1.73 -10.84 -8.89
CA LEU A 145 -1.42 -11.98 -8.05
C LEU A 145 -2.57 -12.23 -7.09
N LYS A 146 -2.84 -13.52 -6.84
CA LYS A 146 -3.84 -13.98 -5.89
C LYS A 146 -3.15 -14.76 -4.77
N GLU A 147 -3.27 -14.27 -3.55
CA GLU A 147 -2.57 -14.84 -2.40
C GLU A 147 -3.50 -15.03 -1.20
N LYS A 148 -3.10 -15.94 -0.31
CA LYS A 148 -3.70 -16.12 1.01
C LYS A 148 -2.70 -15.66 2.05
N LEU A 149 -3.05 -14.62 2.79
CA LEU A 149 -2.16 -14.00 3.77
C LEU A 149 -2.76 -14.10 5.18
N THR A 150 -1.89 -14.18 6.17
CA THR A 150 -2.27 -14.02 7.58
C THR A 150 -1.80 -12.66 8.06
N VAL A 151 -2.74 -11.84 8.50
CA VAL A 151 -2.50 -10.53 9.08
C VAL A 151 -2.56 -10.65 10.60
N ASN A 152 -1.46 -10.28 11.27
CA ASN A 152 -1.29 -10.37 12.71
C ASN A 152 -1.59 -9.02 13.39
N TYR A 153 -2.43 -9.07 14.41
CA TYR A 153 -2.81 -7.94 15.24
C TYR A 153 -2.36 -8.14 16.69
N VAL A 154 -1.94 -7.05 17.33
CA VAL A 154 -1.59 -7.02 18.75
C VAL A 154 -2.41 -5.93 19.43
N LYS A 155 -2.96 -6.23 20.62
CA LYS A 155 -3.73 -5.29 21.43
C LYS A 155 -2.82 -4.57 22.43
N ASN A 156 -2.67 -3.26 22.24
CA ASN A 156 -1.95 -2.36 23.15
C ASN A 156 -2.89 -1.22 23.57
N ASP A 157 -3.01 -0.96 24.87
CA ASP A 157 -3.90 0.07 25.43
C ASP A 157 -5.33 -0.01 24.89
N GLU A 158 -5.89 -1.23 24.94
CA GLU A 158 -7.22 -1.58 24.43
C GLU A 158 -7.43 -1.45 22.92
N LYS A 159 -6.40 -1.07 22.16
CA LYS A 159 -6.45 -0.87 20.71
C LYS A 159 -5.70 -1.97 19.97
N TRP A 160 -6.35 -2.54 18.97
CA TRP A 160 -5.72 -3.45 18.02
C TRP A 160 -4.81 -2.66 17.07
N ARG A 161 -3.60 -3.16 16.86
CA ARG A 161 -2.62 -2.57 15.96
C ARG A 161 -1.95 -3.64 15.11
N LEU A 162 -1.63 -3.27 13.87
CA LEU A 162 -0.77 -4.08 13.01
C LEU A 162 0.69 -3.95 13.49
N SER A 163 1.37 -5.08 13.65
CA SER A 163 2.81 -5.10 13.89
C SER A 163 3.55 -5.24 12.56
N ALA A 164 4.33 -4.23 12.15
CA ALA A 164 5.11 -4.29 10.91
C ALA A 164 6.04 -5.51 10.85
N ASN A 165 6.63 -5.90 12.00
CA ASN A 165 7.52 -7.04 12.11
C ASN A 165 6.82 -8.38 11.91
N GLU A 166 5.53 -8.47 12.25
CA GLU A 166 4.73 -9.70 12.13
C GLU A 166 3.92 -9.74 10.82
N ASN A 167 4.01 -8.72 9.96
CA ASN A 167 3.17 -8.57 8.77
C ASN A 167 3.99 -8.26 7.50
N LYS A 168 5.15 -8.90 7.34
CA LYS A 168 6.04 -8.67 6.19
C LYS A 168 5.36 -8.90 4.84
N ASP A 169 4.52 -9.94 4.73
CA ASP A 169 3.81 -10.23 3.49
C ASP A 169 2.77 -9.15 3.13
N LEU A 170 2.16 -8.52 4.14
CA LEU A 170 1.26 -7.39 3.93
C LEU A 170 2.03 -6.15 3.44
N ILE A 171 3.24 -5.92 3.96
CA ILE A 171 4.13 -4.85 3.51
C ILE A 171 4.56 -5.10 2.05
N LYS A 172 4.96 -6.34 1.73
CA LYS A 172 5.29 -6.75 0.36
C LYS A 172 4.13 -6.49 -0.59
N LEU A 173 2.91 -6.84 -0.19
CA LEU A 173 1.70 -6.56 -0.96
C LEU A 173 1.54 -5.06 -1.24
N PHE A 174 1.76 -4.20 -0.25
CA PHE A 174 1.67 -2.75 -0.44
C PHE A 174 2.82 -2.15 -1.25
N SER A 175 3.90 -2.88 -1.47
CA SER A 175 4.93 -2.50 -2.45
C SER A 175 4.52 -2.78 -3.89
N LEU A 176 3.47 -3.58 -4.12
CA LEU A 176 3.01 -4.04 -5.44
C LEU A 176 4.12 -4.68 -6.30
N GLY A 177 5.13 -5.27 -5.67
CA GLY A 177 6.26 -5.90 -6.36
C GLY A 177 7.42 -4.93 -6.70
N VAL A 178 7.38 -3.68 -6.25
CA VAL A 178 8.49 -2.71 -6.41
C VAL A 178 9.66 -3.05 -5.49
N VAL A 179 9.37 -3.52 -4.27
CA VAL A 179 10.37 -3.89 -3.28
C VAL A 179 10.29 -5.41 -3.11
N ASN A 180 11.12 -6.11 -3.88
CA ASN A 180 11.39 -7.53 -3.64
C ASN A 180 12.72 -7.63 -2.87
N GLU A 181 12.63 -7.81 -1.55
CA GLU A 181 13.75 -8.32 -0.73
C GLU A 181 13.54 -9.82 -0.46
#